data_AF-A0A5E6NCD9-F1
#
_entry.id   AF-A0A5E6NCD9-F1
#
_cell.length_a   1.000
_cell.length_b   1.000
_cell.length_c   1.000
_cell.angle_alpha   90.00
_cell.angle_beta   90.00
_cell.angle_gamma   90.00
#
_symmetry.space_group_name_H-M   'P 1'
#
loop_
_entity.id
_entity.type
_entity.pdbx_description
1 polymer ?
#
loop_
_entity_poly.entity_id
_entity_poly.type
_entity_poly.pdbx_seq_one_letter_code
_entity_poly.pdbx_strand_id
1 'polypeptide(L)'
;MPRAVVIHLTYLKENEQIWIRHFTSTTNDSQANVQGKFAEAAKKAVGFCKSEGLNNLAIRELTDIFNKHHYPGLGVNKKIAIKNHILVVAKYLGSKS
;
A
#
# COMPACT_ATOMS: atom_id res chain seq x y z
N MET A 1 -2.22 9.74 19.16
CA MET A 1 -1.45 9.98 17.91
C MET A 1 -0.76 8.67 17.48
N PRO A 2 -0.70 8.34 16.18
CA PRO A 2 -0.35 7.00 15.70
C PRO A 2 1.10 6.63 16.02
N ARG A 3 1.29 5.50 16.70
CA ARG A 3 2.62 4.94 17.00
C ARG A 3 3.27 4.26 15.80
N ALA A 4 2.50 3.97 14.74
CA ALA A 4 2.94 3.30 13.54
C ALA A 4 2.24 3.87 12.30
N VAL A 5 2.88 3.76 11.14
CA VAL A 5 2.25 4.01 9.83
C VAL A 5 1.82 2.67 9.24
N VAL A 6 0.60 2.62 8.70
CA VAL A 6 0.06 1.44 8.01
C VAL A 6 -0.26 1.81 6.56
N ILE A 7 0.08 0.90 5.65
CA ILE A 7 -0.37 0.92 4.26
C ILE A 7 -1.29 -0.27 4.04
N HIS A 8 -2.50 -0.01 3.55
CA HIS A 8 -3.46 -1.04 3.17
C HIS A 8 -3.30 -1.34 1.69
N LEU A 9 -3.19 -2.62 1.34
CA LEU A 9 -3.10 -3.07 -0.04
C LEU A 9 -4.15 -4.17 -0.29
N THR A 10 -5.00 -3.94 -1.26
CA THR A 10 -5.95 -4.93 -1.78
C THR A 10 -5.31 -5.68 -2.94
N TYR A 11 -5.52 -7.00 -3.03
CA TYR A 11 -5.03 -7.83 -4.12
C TYR A 11 -5.92 -9.07 -4.31
N LEU A 12 -5.85 -9.69 -5.48
CA LEU A 12 -6.49 -10.98 -5.73
C LEU A 12 -5.53 -12.10 -5.34
N LYS A 13 -6.05 -13.08 -4.61
CA LYS A 13 -5.34 -14.33 -4.33
C LYS A 13 -5.85 -15.43 -5.26
N GLU A 14 -5.19 -16.58 -5.23
CA GLU A 14 -5.69 -17.81 -5.83
C GLU A 14 -7.16 -18.06 -5.46
N ASN A 15 -7.92 -18.65 -6.38
CA ASN A 15 -9.38 -18.87 -6.26
C ASN A 15 -10.22 -17.57 -6.24
N GLU A 16 -9.73 -16.51 -6.88
CA GLU A 16 -10.46 -15.26 -7.11
C GLU A 16 -10.94 -14.55 -5.83
N GLN A 17 -10.26 -14.78 -4.71
CA GLN A 17 -10.56 -14.12 -3.46
C GLN A 17 -9.93 -12.73 -3.42
N ILE A 18 -10.68 -11.73 -2.96
CA ILE A 18 -10.16 -10.39 -2.68
C ILE A 18 -9.59 -10.37 -1.25
N TRP A 19 -8.29 -10.11 -1.14
CA TRP A 19 -7.58 -10.03 0.13
C TRP A 19 -7.12 -8.59 0.39
N ILE A 20 -7.06 -8.22 1.66
CA ILE A 20 -6.46 -6.96 2.12
C ILE A 20 -5.32 -7.29 3.06
N ARG A 21 -4.11 -6.80 2.75
CA ARG A 21 -2.93 -6.92 3.61
C ARG A 21 -2.55 -5.56 4.18
N HIS A 22 -2.17 -5.58 5.47
CA HIS A 22 -1.66 -4.42 6.20
C HIS A 22 -0.14 -4.48 6.26
N PHE A 23 0.50 -3.38 5.85
CA PHE A 23 1.95 -3.19 6.00
C PHE A 23 2.21 -2.11 7.03
N THR A 24 2.62 -2.54 8.21
CA THR A 24 2.87 -1.65 9.36
C THR A 24 4.36 -1.35 9.50
N SER A 25 4.71 -0.11 9.84
CA SER A 25 6.08 0.26 10.24
C SER A 25 6.55 -0.58 11.43
N THR A 26 7.84 -0.89 11.50
CA THR A 26 8.40 -1.69 12.60
C THR A 26 8.84 -0.79 13.75
N THR A 27 9.42 0.37 13.45
CA THR A 27 9.93 1.30 14.46
C THR A 27 8.77 2.02 15.14
N ASN A 28 8.55 1.73 16.42
CA ASN A 28 7.40 2.21 17.20
C ASN A 28 7.79 2.97 18.48
N ASP A 29 9.09 3.20 18.72
CA ASP A 29 9.62 3.66 20.01
C ASP A 29 9.30 5.12 20.35
N SER A 30 9.04 5.96 19.35
CA SER A 30 8.63 7.35 19.57
C SER A 30 7.68 7.82 18.48
N GLN A 31 6.96 8.92 18.72
CA GLN A 31 6.12 9.57 17.71
C GLN A 31 6.94 10.37 16.68
N ALA A 32 8.25 10.52 16.92
CA ALA A 32 9.14 11.18 15.99
C ALA A 32 9.29 10.33 14.71
N ASN A 33 9.55 11.00 13.58
CA ASN A 33 9.87 10.39 12.29
C ASN A 33 8.74 9.62 11.57
N VAL A 34 7.60 10.29 11.31
CA VAL A 34 6.52 9.73 10.47
C VAL A 34 7.00 9.35 9.07
N GLN A 35 7.95 10.11 8.50
CA GLN A 35 8.53 9.82 7.18
C GLN A 35 9.29 8.49 7.15
N GLY A 36 10.14 8.22 8.15
CA GLY A 36 10.84 6.94 8.26
C GLY A 36 9.89 5.76 8.44
N LYS A 37 8.85 5.92 9.28
CA LYS A 37 7.82 4.89 9.46
C LYS A 37 7.05 4.61 8.17
N PHE A 38 6.71 5.65 7.42
CA PHE A 38 6.14 5.47 6.09
C PHE A 38 7.09 4.71 5.17
N ALA A 39 8.38 5.07 5.13
CA ALA A 39 9.37 4.38 4.31
C ALA A 39 9.48 2.88 4.65
N GLU A 40 9.43 2.51 5.94
CA GLU A 40 9.39 1.10 6.37
C GLU A 40 8.16 0.36 5.87
N ALA A 41 6.96 0.94 6.05
CA ALA A 41 5.71 0.36 5.59
C ALA A 41 5.67 0.26 4.05
N ALA A 42 6.11 1.31 3.35
CA ALA A 42 6.18 1.37 1.89
C ALA A 42 7.17 0.35 1.32
N LYS A 43 8.34 0.18 1.94
CA LYS A 43 9.31 -0.85 1.56
C LYS A 43 8.70 -2.24 1.60
N LYS A 44 7.95 -2.57 2.67
CA LYS A 44 7.26 -3.87 2.81
C LYS A 44 6.17 -4.03 1.74
N ALA A 45 5.36 -3.00 1.52
CA ALA A 45 4.27 -3.03 0.54
C ALA A 45 4.77 -3.17 -0.91
N VAL A 46 5.76 -2.36 -1.30
CA VAL A 46 6.37 -2.38 -2.64
C VAL A 46 7.11 -3.71 -2.86
N GLY A 47 7.85 -4.18 -1.86
CA GLY A 47 8.52 -5.48 -1.91
C GLY A 47 7.54 -6.64 -2.16
N PHE A 48 6.41 -6.65 -1.44
CA PHE A 48 5.34 -7.62 -1.67
C PHE A 48 4.71 -7.50 -3.05
N CYS A 49 4.41 -6.28 -3.52
CA CYS A 49 3.87 -6.11 -4.86
C CYS A 49 4.83 -6.65 -5.93
N LYS A 50 6.14 -6.43 -5.75
CA LYS A 50 7.16 -6.94 -6.66
C LYS A 50 7.25 -8.48 -6.63
N SER A 51 7.20 -9.11 -5.44
CA SER A 51 7.30 -10.57 -5.32
C SER A 51 6.08 -11.29 -5.90
N GLU A 52 4.89 -10.71 -5.73
CA GLU A 52 3.62 -11.28 -6.21
C GLU A 52 3.25 -10.84 -7.64
N GLY A 53 4.09 -10.03 -8.30
CA GLY A 53 3.79 -9.50 -9.63
C GLY A 53 2.56 -8.58 -9.68
N LEU A 54 2.19 -7.94 -8.56
CA LEU A 54 1.02 -7.07 -8.47
C LEU A 54 1.32 -5.70 -9.09
N ASN A 55 0.43 -5.25 -9.98
CA ASN A 55 0.60 -3.97 -10.66
C ASN A 55 -0.76 -3.30 -10.94
N ASN A 56 -0.87 -2.02 -10.58
CA ASN A 56 -1.92 -1.11 -11.01
C ASN A 56 -1.48 0.35 -10.79
N LEU A 57 -2.30 1.31 -11.20
CA LEU A 57 -1.97 2.74 -11.10
C LEU A 57 -1.75 3.24 -9.67
N ALA A 58 -2.26 2.57 -8.64
CA ALA A 58 -2.01 2.94 -7.25
C ALA A 58 -0.69 2.34 -6.72
N ILE A 59 -0.36 1.12 -7.12
CA ILE A 59 0.92 0.45 -6.79
C ILE A 59 2.09 1.21 -7.42
N ARG A 60 1.95 1.67 -8.66
CA ARG A 60 2.95 2.51 -9.33
C ARG A 60 3.16 3.83 -8.59
N GLU A 61 2.08 4.53 -8.25
CA GLU A 61 2.13 5.78 -7.47
C GLU A 61 2.81 5.56 -6.11
N LEU A 62 2.49 4.47 -5.39
CA LEU A 62 3.17 4.11 -4.14
C LEU A 62 4.68 3.86 -4.35
N THR A 63 5.03 3.15 -5.42
CA THR A 63 6.41 2.80 -5.76
C THR A 63 7.22 4.06 -6.08
N ASP A 64 6.64 4.99 -6.84
CA ASP A 64 7.28 6.27 -7.18
C ASP A 64 7.52 7.14 -5.94
N ILE A 65 6.53 7.21 -5.05
CA ILE A 65 6.66 7.94 -3.78
C ILE A 65 7.76 7.32 -2.91
N PHE A 66 7.78 5.98 -2.81
CA PHE A 66 8.81 5.25 -2.07
C PHE A 66 10.22 5.53 -2.63
N ASN A 67 10.38 5.46 -3.96
CA ASN A 67 11.66 5.67 -4.65
C ASN A 67 12.15 7.13 -4.54
N LYS A 68 11.24 8.10 -4.44
CA LYS A 68 11.57 9.51 -4.23
C LYS A 68 11.97 9.84 -2.77
N HIS A 69 11.93 8.85 -1.87
CA HIS A 69 12.16 9.02 -0.42
C HIS A 69 11.32 10.15 0.22
N HIS A 70 10.16 10.44 -0.38
CA HIS A 70 9.31 11.54 0.01
C HIS A 70 8.08 11.01 0.75
N TYR A 71 7.76 11.58 1.91
CA TYR A 71 6.51 11.27 2.61
C TYR A 71 5.43 12.28 2.22
N PRO A 72 4.35 11.85 1.54
CA PRO A 72 3.35 12.76 0.98
C PRO A 72 2.23 13.12 1.98
N GLY A 73 2.36 12.72 3.25
CA GLY A 73 1.32 12.89 4.27
C GLY A 73 0.28 11.75 4.32
N LEU A 74 -0.47 11.70 5.43
CA LEU A 74 -1.44 10.64 5.71
C LEU A 74 -2.61 10.63 4.69
N GLY A 75 -3.04 11.80 4.24
CA GLY A 75 -4.12 11.94 3.26
C GLY A 75 -3.79 11.25 1.94
N VAL A 76 -2.57 11.46 1.43
CA VAL A 76 -2.11 10.83 0.19
C VAL A 76 -1.94 9.32 0.37
N ASN A 77 -1.44 8.87 1.53
CA ASN A 77 -1.39 7.43 1.82
C ASN A 77 -2.79 6.79 1.77
N LYS A 78 -3.81 7.44 2.36
CA LYS A 78 -5.19 6.94 2.31
C LYS A 78 -5.78 6.98 0.89
N LYS A 79 -5.51 8.05 0.12
CA LYS A 79 -5.90 8.16 -1.30
C LYS A 79 -5.38 6.96 -2.10
N ILE A 80 -4.11 6.61 -1.95
CA ILE A 80 -3.48 5.49 -2.67
C ILE A 80 -4.14 4.16 -2.29
N ALA A 81 -4.39 3.93 -1.00
CA ALA A 81 -5.06 2.71 -0.53
C ALA A 81 -6.47 2.56 -1.13
N ILE A 82 -7.27 3.63 -1.14
CA ILE A 82 -8.61 3.63 -1.74
C ILE A 82 -8.53 3.41 -3.25
N LYS A 83 -7.62 4.10 -3.95
CA LYS A 83 -7.38 3.94 -5.39
C LYS A 83 -7.03 2.49 -5.74
N ASN A 84 -6.15 1.86 -4.96
CA ASN A 84 -5.79 0.46 -5.13
C ASN A 84 -7.02 -0.46 -4.96
N HIS A 85 -7.80 -0.24 -3.90
CA HIS A 85 -9.00 -1.04 -3.62
C HIS A 85 -10.00 -0.99 -4.78
N ILE A 86 -10.33 0.21 -5.26
CA ILE A 86 -11.26 0.41 -6.39
C ILE A 86 -10.74 -0.29 -7.64
N LEU A 87 -9.45 -0.17 -7.98
CA LEU A 87 -8.87 -0.79 -9.16
C LEU A 87 -8.94 -2.33 -9.11
N VAL A 88 -8.72 -2.92 -7.95
CA VAL A 88 -8.78 -4.38 -7.78
C VAL A 88 -10.23 -4.88 -7.88
N VAL A 89 -11.17 -4.21 -7.19
CA VAL A 89 -12.59 -4.57 -7.24
C VAL A 89 -13.17 -4.41 -8.64
N ALA A 90 -12.85 -3.30 -9.33
CA ALA A 90 -13.30 -3.06 -10.70
C ALA A 90 -12.77 -4.13 -11.66
N LYS A 91 -11.49 -4.51 -11.54
CA LYS A 91 -10.90 -5.61 -12.33
C LYS A 91 -11.62 -6.93 -12.07
N TYR A 92 -11.88 -7.24 -10.80
CA TYR A 92 -12.55 -8.47 -10.39
C TYR A 92 -13.98 -8.57 -10.97
N LEU A 93 -14.78 -7.51 -10.85
CA LEU A 93 -16.15 -7.49 -11.38
C LEU A 93 -16.16 -7.51 -12.91
N GLY A 94 -15.22 -6.80 -13.56
CA GLY A 94 -15.09 -6.77 -15.01
C GLY A 94 -14.69 -8.12 -15.63
N SER A 95 -13.94 -8.97 -14.91
CA SER A 95 -13.61 -10.33 -15.39
C SER A 95 -14.75 -11.34 -15.27
N LYS A 96 -15.89 -10.95 -14.66
CA LYS A 96 -17.09 -11.78 -14.51
C LYS A 96 -18.20 -11.46 -15.52
N SER A 97 -18.00 -10.45 -16.37
CA SER A 97 -18.98 -9.99 -17.37
C SER A 97 -18.71 -10.58 -18.75
#